data_AF-A0A0A9WTL4-F1
#
_entry.id   AF-A0A0A9WTL4-F1
#
_cell.length_a   1.000
_cell.length_b   1.000
_cell.length_c   1.000
_cell.angle_alpha   90.00
_cell.angle_beta   90.00
_cell.angle_gamma   90.00
#
_symmetry.space_group_name_H-M   'P 1'
#
loop_
_entity.id
_entity.type
_entity.pdbx_description
1 polymer ?
#
loop_
_entity_poly.entity_id
_entity_poly.type
_entity_poly.pdbx_seq_one_letter_code
_entity_poly.pdbx_strand_id
1 'polypeptide(L)'
;MAEHLKPGDVLVLENVRFYTEEGSKNAADREAIAKVLASYGDLYVSDAFGTAHRDSATMTGIPKVLGAGYAGYLMEKEINYFAQVLNNPPRPLVAIVGGAKVSDKMQLLENMLGRINYLIIGGAMAYTFLKAQGHAIGTSRCEEDKLDLASSLLKKAHEHKVEVLLPIDHVCNNEFKAV
;
A
#
# COMPACT_ATOMS: atom_id res chain seq x y z
N MET A 1 26.46 14.56 20.47
CA MET A 1 25.49 15.36 19.69
C MET A 1 24.08 15.20 20.26
N ALA A 2 23.51 13.99 20.28
CA ALA A 2 22.24 13.75 20.98
C ALA A 2 22.32 14.08 22.49
N GLU A 3 23.44 13.76 23.14
CA GLU A 3 23.70 14.06 24.57
C GLU A 3 23.69 15.55 24.96
N HIS A 4 23.68 16.47 24.00
CA HIS A 4 23.67 17.91 24.26
C HIS A 4 22.29 18.57 24.03
N LEU A 5 21.27 17.78 23.66
CA LEU A 5 19.91 18.29 23.48
C LEU A 5 19.31 18.68 24.82
N LYS A 6 18.66 19.85 24.85
CA LYS A 6 17.87 20.32 25.98
C LYS A 6 16.39 20.09 25.72
N PRO A 7 15.55 20.08 26.76
CA PRO A 7 14.10 20.05 26.58
C PRO A 7 13.63 21.15 25.63
N GLY A 8 12.97 20.76 24.53
CA GLY A 8 12.50 21.67 23.47
C GLY A 8 13.38 21.70 22.21
N ASP A 9 14.59 21.15 22.25
CA ASP A 9 15.44 21.06 21.07
C ASP A 9 14.97 19.95 20.12
N VAL A 10 15.22 20.14 18.82
CA VAL A 10 14.90 19.18 17.77
C VAL A 10 16.16 18.88 16.96
N LEU A 11 16.49 17.59 16.85
CA LEU A 11 17.56 17.09 16.00
C LEU A 11 16.97 16.24 14.88
N VAL A 12 17.38 16.52 13.65
CA VAL A 12 17.08 15.69 12.48
C VAL A 12 18.36 15.01 12.06
N LEU A 13 18.36 13.68 12.06
CA LEU A 13 19.48 12.89 11.55
C LEU A 13 19.52 12.96 10.02
N GLU A 14 20.70 12.74 9.46
CA GLU A 14 20.85 12.50 8.02
C GLU A 14 20.06 11.25 7.59
N ASN A 15 19.82 11.12 6.29
CA ASN A 15 19.10 10.03 5.66
C ASN A 15 19.62 8.65 6.12
N VAL A 16 18.79 7.96 6.89
CA VAL A 16 19.07 6.62 7.43
C VAL A 16 19.33 5.57 6.34
N ARG A 17 18.90 5.81 5.09
CA ARG A 17 19.14 4.92 3.95
C ARG A 17 20.51 5.10 3.30
N PHE A 18 21.37 6.00 3.80
CA PHE A 18 22.80 5.96 3.46
C PHE A 18 23.49 4.72 4.02
N TYR A 19 22.90 4.08 5.04
CA TYR A 19 23.30 2.78 5.55
C TYR A 19 22.47 1.68 4.88
N THR A 20 23.15 0.74 4.23
CA THR A 20 22.49 -0.37 3.53
C THR A 20 21.79 -1.31 4.52
N GLU A 21 22.27 -1.32 5.75
CA GLU A 21 21.76 -2.07 6.89
C GLU A 21 20.34 -1.65 7.29
N GLU A 22 19.91 -0.42 6.98
CA GLU A 22 18.58 0.10 7.33
C GLU A 22 17.46 -0.81 6.80
N GLY A 23 17.59 -1.24 5.55
CA GLY A 23 16.65 -2.12 4.85
C GLY A 23 17.22 -3.50 4.53
N SER A 24 18.31 -3.92 5.19
CA SER A 24 18.92 -5.24 4.93
C SER A 24 17.91 -6.36 5.18
N LYS A 25 17.98 -7.44 4.40
CA LYS A 25 17.18 -8.65 4.65
C LYS A 25 17.68 -9.43 5.86
N ASN A 26 18.95 -9.27 6.23
CA ASN A 26 19.53 -9.90 7.40
C ASN A 26 19.15 -9.13 8.68
N ALA A 27 18.58 -9.82 9.66
CA ALA A 27 18.16 -9.23 10.92
C ALA A 27 19.33 -8.69 11.76
N ALA A 28 20.50 -9.35 11.71
CA ALA A 28 21.66 -8.93 12.48
C ALA A 28 22.18 -7.55 12.04
N ASP A 29 22.17 -7.28 10.73
CA ASP A 29 22.58 -5.99 10.17
C ASP A 29 21.64 -4.88 10.67
N ARG A 30 20.32 -5.12 10.59
CA ARG A 30 19.29 -4.19 11.07
C ARG A 30 19.44 -3.91 12.56
N GLU A 31 19.72 -4.93 13.35
CA GLU A 31 19.90 -4.82 14.80
C GLU A 31 21.14 -4.00 15.17
N ALA A 32 22.25 -4.14 14.43
CA ALA A 32 23.49 -3.42 14.70
C ALA A 32 23.29 -1.90 14.62
N ILE A 33 22.67 -1.40 13.55
CA ILE A 33 22.37 0.04 13.42
C ILE A 33 21.22 0.47 14.36
N ALA A 34 20.23 -0.40 14.59
CA ALA A 34 19.16 -0.11 15.53
C ALA A 34 19.66 0.11 16.95
N LYS A 35 20.69 -0.62 17.41
CA LYS A 35 21.33 -0.40 18.72
C LYS A 35 21.96 0.98 18.84
N VAL A 36 22.60 1.45 17.77
CA VAL A 36 23.19 2.80 17.72
C VAL A 36 22.09 3.86 17.74
N LEU A 37 21.03 3.70 16.95
CA LEU A 37 19.93 4.66 16.92
C LEU A 37 19.11 4.67 18.22
N ALA A 38 18.93 3.50 18.84
CA ALA A 38 18.26 3.37 20.13
C ALA A 38 19.03 4.03 21.26
N SER A 39 20.36 4.14 21.19
CA SER A 39 21.13 4.82 22.24
C SER A 39 20.94 6.35 22.25
N TYR A 40 20.27 6.92 21.24
CA TYR A 40 20.06 8.36 21.13
C TYR A 40 18.83 8.87 21.90
N GLY A 41 17.98 7.99 22.43
CA GLY A 41 16.79 8.41 23.15
C GLY A 41 16.16 7.32 23.99
N ASP A 42 15.27 7.73 24.89
CA ASP A 42 14.66 6.83 25.87
C ASP A 42 13.35 6.19 25.36
N LEU A 43 12.64 6.90 24.48
CA LEU A 43 11.33 6.49 23.96
C LEU A 43 11.33 6.50 22.43
N TYR A 44 10.67 5.50 21.85
CA TYR A 44 10.46 5.42 20.41
C TYR A 44 8.99 5.65 20.05
N VAL A 45 8.76 6.62 19.17
CA VAL A 45 7.46 6.90 18.59
C VAL A 45 7.54 6.70 17.08
N SER A 46 6.76 5.76 16.55
CA SER A 46 6.65 5.54 15.12
C SER A 46 5.50 6.37 14.55
N ASP A 47 5.83 7.34 13.69
CA ASP A 47 4.85 8.17 12.99
C ASP A 47 4.98 8.08 11.46
N ALA A 48 5.48 6.95 10.97
CA ALA A 48 5.80 6.71 9.55
C ALA A 48 5.01 5.51 8.98
N PHE A 49 3.69 5.66 8.84
CA PHE A 49 2.81 4.57 8.35
C PHE A 49 3.22 4.03 6.97
N GLY A 50 3.66 4.91 6.06
CA GLY A 50 4.09 4.53 4.72
C GLY A 50 5.25 3.53 4.67
N THR A 51 6.06 3.43 5.74
CA THR A 51 7.16 2.46 5.86
C THR A 51 6.85 1.30 6.81
N ALA A 52 5.68 1.29 7.46
CA ALA A 52 5.30 0.26 8.44
C ALA A 52 5.20 -1.16 7.86
N HIS A 53 5.02 -1.28 6.54
CA HIS A 53 5.01 -2.57 5.84
C HIS A 53 6.41 -3.19 5.65
N ARG A 54 7.49 -2.49 6.05
CA ARG A 54 8.87 -2.94 5.89
C ARG A 54 9.49 -3.25 7.24
N ASP A 55 10.10 -4.42 7.35
CA ASP A 55 10.95 -4.75 8.49
C ASP A 55 12.31 -4.06 8.31
N SER A 56 12.53 -2.97 9.03
CA SER A 56 13.70 -2.09 8.88
C SER A 56 14.30 -1.72 10.24
N ALA A 57 15.57 -1.31 10.25
CA ALA A 57 16.25 -0.93 11.48
C ALA A 57 15.50 0.14 12.27
N THR A 58 15.02 1.17 11.58
CA THR A 58 14.30 2.29 12.20
C THR A 58 12.88 1.91 12.59
N MET A 59 12.17 1.16 11.75
CA MET A 59 10.76 0.85 11.97
C MET A 59 10.53 -0.20 13.05
N THR A 60 11.32 -1.27 13.07
CA THR A 60 11.12 -2.42 13.95
C THR A 60 12.32 -2.73 14.82
N GLY A 61 13.53 -2.36 14.40
CA GLY A 61 14.76 -2.59 15.14
C GLY A 61 14.83 -1.77 16.43
N ILE A 62 14.70 -0.44 16.32
CA ILE A 62 14.74 0.48 17.49
C ILE A 62 13.75 0.07 18.58
N PRO A 63 12.43 -0.13 18.31
CA PRO A 63 11.49 -0.51 19.38
C PRO A 63 11.78 -1.88 19.98
N LYS A 64 12.35 -2.84 19.23
CA LYS A 64 12.80 -4.12 19.78
C LYS A 64 13.96 -3.96 20.75
N VAL A 65 14.90 -3.07 20.43
CA VAL A 65 16.06 -2.79 21.29
C VAL A 65 15.65 -2.03 22.56
N LEU A 66 14.79 -1.01 22.43
CA LEU A 66 14.30 -0.23 23.57
C LEU A 66 13.25 -0.98 24.42
N GLY A 67 12.66 -2.05 23.89
CA GLY A 67 11.63 -2.85 24.57
C GLY A 67 10.25 -2.20 24.59
N ALA A 68 10.10 -1.00 24.01
CA ALA A 68 8.83 -0.30 23.89
C ALA A 68 8.78 0.52 22.60
N GLY A 69 7.57 0.71 22.07
CA GLY A 69 7.31 1.58 20.93
C GLY A 69 5.87 2.07 20.96
N TYR A 70 5.69 3.34 20.62
CA TYR A 70 4.39 4.00 20.62
C TYR A 70 4.03 4.44 19.20
N ALA A 71 2.73 4.50 18.90
CA ALA A 71 2.25 5.10 17.66
C ALA A 71 2.16 6.62 17.85
N GLY A 72 2.71 7.38 16.90
CA GLY A 72 2.40 8.80 16.79
C GLY A 72 0.98 9.03 16.26
N TYR A 73 0.56 10.29 16.16
CA TYR A 73 -0.81 10.61 15.76
C TYR A 73 -1.15 10.25 14.31
N LEU A 74 -0.19 10.36 13.38
CA LEU A 74 -0.39 9.91 12.00
C LEU A 74 -0.54 8.39 11.97
N MET A 75 0.34 7.67 12.66
CA MET A 75 0.26 6.21 12.75
C MET A 75 -1.05 5.74 13.37
N GLU A 76 -1.47 6.32 14.50
CA GLU A 76 -2.75 6.03 15.16
C GLU A 76 -3.92 6.27 14.20
N LYS A 77 -3.95 7.43 13.55
CA LYS A 77 -5.02 7.80 12.61
C LYS A 77 -5.13 6.80 11.45
N GLU A 78 -4.00 6.45 10.83
CA GLU A 78 -3.97 5.49 9.72
C GLU A 78 -4.42 4.10 10.17
N ILE A 79 -3.90 3.59 11.29
CA ILE A 79 -4.31 2.29 11.85
C ILE A 79 -5.82 2.27 12.13
N ASN A 80 -6.34 3.31 12.78
CA ASN A 80 -7.76 3.41 13.11
C ASN A 80 -8.63 3.46 11.85
N TYR A 81 -8.23 4.23 10.83
CA TYR A 81 -8.97 4.33 9.58
C TYR A 81 -9.00 3.01 8.82
N PHE A 82 -7.86 2.35 8.66
CA PHE A 82 -7.81 1.03 8.01
C PHE A 82 -8.54 -0.04 8.82
N ALA A 83 -8.46 -0.03 10.16
CA ALA A 83 -9.19 -0.95 11.01
C ALA A 83 -10.71 -0.80 10.85
N GLN A 84 -11.22 0.44 10.78
CA GLN A 84 -12.63 0.71 10.52
C GLN A 84 -13.08 0.18 9.16
N VAL A 85 -12.31 0.46 8.11
CA VAL A 85 -12.62 0.01 6.73
C VAL A 85 -12.56 -1.52 6.60
N LEU A 86 -11.62 -2.17 7.29
CA LEU A 86 -11.38 -3.60 7.15
C LEU A 86 -12.28 -4.48 8.02
N ASN A 87 -12.65 -4.04 9.22
CA ASN A 87 -13.35 -4.89 10.20
C ASN A 87 -14.87 -4.79 10.13
N ASN A 88 -15.44 -3.58 10.24
CA ASN A 88 -16.89 -3.37 10.18
C ASN A 88 -17.22 -2.01 9.52
N PRO A 89 -16.97 -1.89 8.21
CA PRO A 89 -17.26 -0.67 7.48
C PRO A 89 -18.76 -0.43 7.39
N PRO A 90 -19.23 0.82 7.43
CA PRO A 90 -20.59 1.16 7.03
C PRO A 90 -20.91 0.59 5.64
N ARG A 91 -22.09 0.00 5.49
CA ARG A 91 -22.53 -0.65 4.26
C ARG A 91 -23.56 0.21 3.52
N PRO A 92 -23.55 0.25 2.17
CA PRO A 92 -22.69 -0.52 1.27
C PRO A 92 -21.24 0.01 1.20
N LEU A 93 -20.27 -0.90 1.10
CA LEU A 93 -18.85 -0.55 0.91
C LEU A 93 -18.48 -0.66 -0.58
N VAL A 94 -17.91 0.41 -1.13
CA VAL A 94 -17.43 0.49 -2.51
C VAL A 94 -15.90 0.54 -2.50
N ALA A 95 -15.25 -0.30 -3.29
CA ALA A 95 -13.82 -0.16 -3.60
C ALA A 95 -13.64 0.42 -5.00
N ILE A 96 -12.80 1.46 -5.10
CA ILE A 96 -12.43 2.07 -6.38
C ILE A 96 -10.96 1.78 -6.62
N VAL A 97 -10.66 1.05 -7.69
CA VAL A 97 -9.29 0.64 -8.02
C VAL A 97 -8.96 1.08 -9.44
N GLY A 98 -7.80 1.71 -9.58
CA GLY A 98 -7.24 2.08 -10.87
C GLY A 98 -5.76 1.76 -10.93
N GLY A 99 -5.11 2.25 -11.98
CA GLY A 99 -3.68 2.08 -12.19
C GLY A 99 -3.34 1.53 -13.57
N ALA A 100 -2.07 1.19 -13.73
CA ALA A 100 -1.51 0.80 -15.02
C ALA A 100 -1.57 -0.71 -15.32
N LYS A 101 -1.65 -1.54 -14.28
CA LYS A 101 -1.53 -3.00 -14.34
C LYS A 101 -2.48 -3.65 -13.35
N VAL A 102 -3.16 -4.71 -13.78
CA VAL A 102 -3.98 -5.60 -12.96
C VAL A 102 -3.08 -6.42 -12.04
N SER A 103 -1.94 -6.90 -12.54
CA SER A 103 -1.03 -7.81 -11.83
C SER A 103 -0.59 -7.28 -10.45
N ASP A 104 -0.29 -5.99 -10.36
CA ASP A 104 0.17 -5.33 -9.12
C ASP A 104 -0.92 -5.25 -8.02
N LYS A 105 -2.20 -5.44 -8.38
CA LYS A 105 -3.35 -5.22 -7.49
C LYS A 105 -4.20 -6.47 -7.26
N MET A 106 -3.82 -7.61 -7.83
CA MET A 106 -4.63 -8.83 -7.76
C MET A 106 -4.86 -9.33 -6.34
N GLN A 107 -3.78 -9.49 -5.56
CA GLN A 107 -3.88 -9.98 -4.19
C GLN A 107 -4.76 -9.06 -3.33
N LEU A 108 -4.67 -7.75 -3.57
CA LEU A 108 -5.51 -6.77 -2.89
C LEU A 108 -6.98 -6.98 -3.25
N LEU A 109 -7.31 -7.10 -4.55
CA LEU A 109 -8.68 -7.28 -5.00
C LEU A 109 -9.30 -8.57 -4.45
N GLU A 110 -8.58 -9.70 -4.54
CA GLU A 110 -9.07 -10.98 -4.02
C GLU A 110 -9.38 -10.94 -2.52
N ASN A 111 -8.50 -10.31 -1.73
CA ASN A 111 -8.73 -10.13 -0.30
C ASN A 111 -9.91 -9.21 0.03
N MET A 112 -10.24 -8.29 -0.88
CA MET A 112 -11.32 -7.32 -0.72
C MET A 112 -12.68 -7.84 -1.19
N LEU A 113 -12.75 -8.81 -2.12
CA LEU A 113 -14.02 -9.31 -2.65
C LEU A 113 -14.97 -9.83 -1.56
N GLY A 114 -14.43 -10.48 -0.52
CA GLY A 114 -15.24 -10.93 0.63
C GLY A 114 -15.72 -9.80 1.55
N ARG A 115 -15.26 -8.56 1.33
CA ARG A 115 -15.50 -7.42 2.22
C ARG A 115 -16.24 -6.27 1.56
N ILE A 116 -16.35 -6.20 0.23
CA ILE A 116 -16.98 -5.08 -0.48
C ILE A 116 -18.36 -5.46 -1.02
N ASN A 117 -19.15 -4.46 -1.41
CA ASN A 117 -20.42 -4.64 -2.13
C ASN A 117 -20.27 -4.28 -3.61
N TYR A 118 -19.46 -3.26 -3.89
CA TYR A 118 -19.22 -2.76 -5.24
C TYR A 118 -17.71 -2.66 -5.49
N LEU A 119 -17.31 -2.99 -6.71
CA LEU A 119 -15.94 -2.81 -7.20
C LEU A 119 -15.97 -1.97 -8.48
N ILE A 120 -15.43 -0.76 -8.42
CA ILE A 120 -15.28 0.14 -9.58
C ILE A 120 -13.84 0.01 -10.07
N ILE A 121 -13.67 -0.33 -11.35
CA ILE A 121 -12.34 -0.48 -11.97
C ILE A 121 -12.15 0.61 -13.04
N GLY A 122 -11.09 1.41 -12.89
CA GLY A 122 -10.75 2.49 -13.80
C GLY A 122 -9.29 2.46 -14.27
N GLY A 123 -8.86 3.49 -15.01
CA GLY A 123 -7.49 3.56 -15.55
C GLY A 123 -7.18 2.47 -16.58
N ALA A 124 -5.90 2.20 -16.83
CA ALA A 124 -5.51 1.23 -17.85
C ALA A 124 -5.90 -0.21 -17.48
N MET A 125 -5.97 -0.53 -16.19
CA MET A 125 -6.35 -1.87 -15.75
C MET A 125 -7.76 -2.27 -16.21
N ALA A 126 -8.68 -1.32 -16.39
CA ALA A 126 -10.03 -1.59 -16.87
C ALA A 126 -10.04 -2.23 -18.27
N TYR A 127 -9.07 -1.89 -19.13
CA TYR A 127 -9.02 -2.43 -20.49
C TYR A 127 -8.68 -3.92 -20.53
N THR A 128 -7.93 -4.44 -19.56
CA THR A 128 -7.73 -5.88 -19.42
C THR A 128 -9.05 -6.60 -19.11
N PHE A 129 -9.91 -6.03 -18.26
CA PHE A 129 -11.24 -6.57 -17.95
C PHE A 129 -12.20 -6.46 -19.14
N LEU A 130 -12.23 -5.30 -19.80
CA LEU A 130 -13.08 -5.08 -20.97
C LEU A 130 -12.69 -6.01 -22.12
N LYS A 131 -11.38 -6.18 -22.39
CA LYS A 131 -10.89 -7.14 -23.39
C LYS A 131 -11.23 -8.57 -23.02
N ALA A 132 -11.15 -8.94 -21.75
CA ALA A 132 -11.55 -10.27 -21.27
C ALA A 132 -13.05 -10.55 -21.44
N GLN A 133 -13.90 -9.51 -21.40
CA GLN A 133 -15.33 -9.57 -21.74
C GLN A 133 -15.62 -9.54 -23.25
N GLY A 134 -14.60 -9.42 -24.10
CA GLY A 134 -14.74 -9.40 -25.56
C GLY A 134 -14.96 -8.01 -26.16
N HIS A 135 -14.80 -6.94 -25.40
CA HIS A 135 -14.88 -5.58 -25.94
C HIS A 135 -13.62 -5.20 -26.73
N ALA A 136 -13.81 -4.39 -27.78
CA ALA A 136 -12.71 -3.82 -28.55
C ALA A 136 -12.08 -2.64 -27.79
N ILE A 137 -10.77 -2.72 -27.53
CA ILE A 137 -10.03 -1.70 -26.76
C ILE A 137 -9.05 -0.86 -27.60
N GLY A 138 -8.92 -1.12 -28.91
CA GLY A 138 -7.95 -0.46 -29.77
C GLY A 138 -6.51 -0.65 -29.29
N THR A 139 -5.75 0.45 -29.23
CA THR A 139 -4.36 0.49 -28.72
C THR A 139 -4.26 0.78 -27.22
N SER A 140 -5.39 0.70 -26.49
CA SER A 140 -5.40 0.94 -25.06
C SER A 140 -4.52 -0.05 -24.30
N ARG A 141 -3.84 0.43 -23.26
CA ARG A 141 -2.89 -0.37 -22.46
C ARG A 141 -3.62 -1.54 -21.79
N CYS A 142 -3.19 -2.76 -22.09
CA CYS A 142 -3.79 -4.01 -21.60
C CYS A 142 -2.68 -5.04 -21.29
N GLU A 143 -2.89 -5.88 -20.28
CA GLU A 143 -2.04 -7.04 -19.99
C GLU A 143 -2.67 -8.29 -20.62
N GLU A 144 -2.32 -8.60 -21.87
CA GLU A 144 -2.93 -9.71 -22.63
C GLU A 144 -2.68 -11.08 -21.99
N ASP A 145 -1.56 -11.25 -21.30
CA ASP A 145 -1.22 -12.47 -20.55
C ASP A 145 -2.01 -12.62 -19.24
N LYS A 146 -2.89 -11.65 -18.91
CA LYS A 146 -3.70 -11.62 -17.69
C LYS A 146 -5.21 -11.64 -17.96
N LEU A 147 -5.65 -11.91 -19.19
CA LEU A 147 -7.08 -11.97 -19.54
C LEU A 147 -7.83 -13.06 -18.77
N ASP A 148 -7.26 -14.26 -18.66
CA ASP A 148 -7.86 -15.37 -17.89
C ASP A 148 -8.03 -15.01 -16.41
N LEU A 149 -7.07 -14.27 -15.88
CA LEU A 149 -7.04 -13.82 -14.51
C LEU A 149 -8.08 -12.71 -14.26
N ALA A 150 -8.27 -11.79 -15.20
CA ALA A 150 -9.37 -10.82 -15.15
C ALA A 150 -10.75 -11.51 -15.20
N SER A 151 -10.93 -12.49 -16.09
CA SER A 151 -12.15 -13.32 -16.16
C SER A 151 -12.43 -14.08 -14.87
N SER A 152 -11.40 -14.69 -14.28
CA SER A 152 -11.49 -15.38 -12.99
C SER A 152 -11.93 -14.43 -11.87
N LEU A 153 -11.40 -13.21 -11.84
CA LEU A 153 -11.77 -12.21 -10.84
C LEU A 153 -13.23 -11.76 -10.99
N LEU A 154 -13.71 -11.53 -12.23
CA LEU A 154 -15.12 -11.22 -12.47
C LEU A 154 -16.04 -12.34 -11.99
N LYS A 155 -15.65 -13.59 -12.21
CA LYS A 155 -16.39 -14.76 -11.72
C LYS A 155 -16.40 -14.80 -10.18
N LYS A 156 -15.26 -14.64 -9.53
CA LYS A 156 -15.16 -14.57 -8.06
C LYS A 156 -16.00 -13.43 -7.49
N ALA A 157 -15.99 -12.26 -8.12
CA ALA A 157 -16.80 -11.13 -7.70
C ALA A 157 -18.30 -11.47 -7.73
N HIS A 158 -18.75 -12.13 -8.80
CA HIS A 158 -20.13 -12.63 -8.90
C HIS A 158 -20.45 -13.67 -7.81
N GLU A 159 -19.55 -14.63 -7.54
CA GLU A 159 -19.69 -15.61 -6.46
C GLU A 159 -19.80 -14.94 -5.07
N HIS A 160 -19.06 -13.85 -4.86
CA HIS A 160 -19.11 -13.04 -3.64
C HIS A 160 -20.26 -12.02 -3.60
N LYS A 161 -21.15 -11.99 -4.61
CA LYS A 161 -22.24 -11.01 -4.75
C LYS A 161 -21.73 -9.56 -4.76
N VAL A 162 -20.54 -9.35 -5.31
CA VAL A 162 -19.95 -8.03 -5.54
C VAL A 162 -20.34 -7.56 -6.93
N GLU A 163 -20.92 -6.39 -7.02
CA GLU A 163 -21.23 -5.75 -8.30
C GLU A 163 -19.98 -5.05 -8.85
N VAL A 164 -19.49 -5.53 -9.99
CA VAL A 164 -18.32 -4.96 -10.66
C VAL A 164 -18.78 -3.96 -11.72
N LEU A 165 -18.30 -2.72 -11.59
CA LEU A 165 -18.58 -1.61 -12.50
C LEU A 165 -17.32 -1.31 -13.30
N LEU A 166 -17.42 -1.47 -14.61
CA LEU A 166 -16.40 -1.08 -15.59
C LEU A 166 -16.82 0.22 -16.29
N PRO A 167 -15.88 0.94 -16.92
CA PRO A 167 -16.22 2.14 -17.67
C PRO A 167 -17.20 1.81 -18.80
N ILE A 168 -18.24 2.62 -18.94
CA ILE A 168 -19.26 2.49 -19.99
C ILE A 168 -18.95 3.35 -21.22
N ASP A 169 -18.06 4.33 -21.05
CA ASP A 169 -17.54 5.23 -22.06
C ASP A 169 -16.06 5.53 -21.79
N HIS A 170 -15.38 6.07 -22.81
CA HIS A 170 -13.95 6.34 -22.78
C HIS A 170 -13.61 7.65 -23.48
N VAL A 171 -12.65 8.38 -22.92
CA VAL A 171 -11.98 9.49 -23.62
C VAL A 171 -10.74 8.93 -24.30
N CYS A 172 -10.71 8.99 -25.63
CA CYS A 172 -9.70 8.36 -26.46
C CYS A 172 -8.91 9.38 -27.29
N ASN A 173 -7.67 9.05 -27.62
CA ASN A 173 -6.85 9.77 -28.59
C ASN A 173 -5.97 8.78 -29.37
N ASN A 174 -5.50 9.18 -30.55
CA ASN A 174 -4.65 8.33 -31.40
C ASN A 174 -3.23 8.14 -30.83
N GLU A 175 -2.79 9.04 -29.96
CA GLU A 175 -1.45 9.03 -29.37
C GLU A 175 -1.47 9.60 -27.93
N PHE A 176 -0.52 9.16 -27.12
CA PHE A 176 -0.35 9.67 -25.76
C PHE A 176 0.40 11.01 -25.80
N LYS A 177 -0.32 12.11 -25.59
CA LYS A 177 0.28 13.44 -25.40
C LYS A 177 0.24 13.79 -23.92
N ALA A 178 1.43 13.91 -23.31
CA ALA A 178 1.52 14.55 -22.01
C ALA A 178 1.13 16.03 -22.17
N VAL A 179 0.25 16.50 -21.29
CA VAL A 179 -0.06 17.93 -21.16
C VAL A 179 1.05 18.60 -20.37
#